data_AF-A0A933RSA1-F1
#
_entry.id   AF-A0A933RSA1-F1
#
_cell.length_a   1.000
_cell.length_b   1.000
_cell.length_c   1.000
_cell.angle_alpha   90.00
_cell.angle_beta   90.00
_cell.angle_gamma   90.00
#
_symmetry.space_group_name_H-M   'P 1'
#
loop_
_entity.id
_entity.type
_entity.pdbx_description
1 polymer ?
#
loop_
_entity_poly.entity_id
_entity_poly.type
_entity_poly.pdbx_seq_one_letter_code
_entity_poly.pdbx_strand_id
1 'polypeptide(L)'
;MKKSPKLDVLIFEKMGLIPSYVDVEVVLEDLMYMDEHIRPTVPVEERLRILASGLYRRRFFDCGDECMEMARTFVRLKTLYRLDSVKKMYSFINNYKLYMLDKQNVGEQHL
;
A
#
# COMPACT_ATOMS: atom_id res chain seq x y z
N MET A 1 16.03 -15.26 -3.06
CA MET A 1 14.96 -15.39 -4.08
C MET A 1 14.96 -14.13 -4.93
N LYS A 2 15.23 -14.22 -6.24
CA LYS A 2 15.00 -13.10 -7.15
C LYS A 2 13.48 -12.87 -7.21
N LYS A 3 12.99 -11.72 -6.73
CA LYS A 3 11.58 -11.34 -6.94
C LYS A 3 11.34 -11.31 -8.44
N SER A 4 10.27 -11.95 -8.90
CA SER A 4 9.95 -11.94 -10.33
C SER A 4 9.38 -10.56 -10.67
N PRO A 5 9.83 -9.91 -11.76
CA PRO A 5 9.33 -8.59 -12.17
C PRO A 5 7.79 -8.54 -12.29
N LYS A 6 7.15 -9.66 -12.63
CA LYS A 6 5.69 -9.78 -12.74
C LYS A 6 4.97 -9.60 -11.39
N LEU A 7 5.58 -10.02 -10.28
CA LEU A 7 4.98 -9.86 -8.95
C LEU A 7 4.97 -8.39 -8.53
N ASP A 8 6.04 -7.66 -8.81
CA ASP A 8 6.16 -6.25 -8.47
C ASP A 8 5.14 -5.40 -9.25
N VAL A 9 4.94 -5.68 -10.55
CA VAL A 9 3.92 -4.98 -11.37
C VAL A 9 2.51 -5.15 -10.81
N LEU A 10 2.07 -6.38 -10.50
CA LEU A 10 0.73 -6.62 -9.96
C LEU A 10 0.52 -5.91 -8.61
N ILE A 11 1.57 -5.79 -7.82
CA ILE A 11 1.54 -5.11 -6.53
C ILE A 11 1.45 -3.59 -6.73
N PHE A 12 2.23 -3.04 -7.66
CA PHE A 12 2.16 -1.62 -7.99
C PHE A 12 0.81 -1.23 -8.59
N GLU A 13 0.21 -2.08 -9.43
CA GLU A 13 -1.16 -1.85 -9.93
C GLU A 13 -2.18 -1.83 -8.79
N LYS A 14 -2.01 -2.66 -7.75
CA LYS A 14 -2.87 -2.61 -6.55
C LYS A 14 -2.72 -1.32 -5.74
N MET A 15 -1.57 -0.63 -5.83
CA MET A 15 -1.42 0.71 -5.24
C MET A 15 -2.30 1.75 -5.94
N GLY A 16 -2.68 1.49 -7.19
CA GLY A 16 -3.66 2.30 -7.94
C GLY A 16 -5.09 2.26 -7.38
N LEU A 17 -5.35 1.46 -6.35
CA LEU A 17 -6.59 1.56 -5.56
C LEU A 17 -6.67 2.88 -4.77
N ILE A 18 -5.52 3.47 -4.43
CA ILE A 18 -5.45 4.75 -3.74
C ILE A 18 -5.96 5.82 -4.71
N PRO A 19 -7.00 6.59 -4.36
CA PRO A 19 -7.51 7.64 -5.23
C PRO A 19 -6.42 8.63 -5.63
N SER A 20 -6.46 9.14 -6.86
CA SER A 20 -5.39 9.99 -7.41
C SER A 20 -5.16 11.31 -6.64
N TYR A 21 -6.14 11.75 -5.86
CA TYR A 21 -6.04 12.93 -4.99
C TYR A 21 -5.41 12.64 -3.62
N VAL A 22 -5.13 11.37 -3.31
CA VAL A 22 -4.50 10.93 -2.06
C VAL A 22 -3.07 10.49 -2.34
N ASP A 23 -2.11 11.02 -1.57
CA ASP A 23 -0.72 10.59 -1.70
C ASP A 23 -0.52 9.18 -1.12
N VAL A 24 0.03 8.28 -1.93
CA VAL A 24 0.39 6.91 -1.53
C VAL A 24 1.33 6.89 -0.33
N GLU A 25 2.23 7.87 -0.22
CA GLU A 25 3.14 8.03 0.89
C GLU A 25 2.39 8.21 2.21
N VAL A 26 1.41 9.12 2.23
CA VAL A 26 0.57 9.41 3.40
C VAL A 26 -0.22 8.17 3.83
N VAL A 27 -0.82 7.44 2.88
CA VAL A 27 -1.58 6.22 3.20
C VAL A 27 -0.70 5.16 3.85
N LEU A 28 0.50 4.94 3.30
CA LEU A 28 1.43 3.92 3.81
C LEU A 28 2.02 4.31 5.17
N GLU A 29 2.36 5.58 5.38
CA GLU A 29 2.81 6.10 6.67
C GLU A 29 1.76 5.88 7.76
N ASP A 30 0.50 6.23 7.48
CA ASP A 30 -0.58 6.06 8.44
C ASP A 30 -0.85 4.59 8.75
N LEU A 31 -0.81 3.72 7.75
CA LEU A 31 -0.96 2.27 7.93
C LEU A 31 0.19 1.67 8.73
N MET A 32 1.43 2.09 8.49
CA MET A 32 2.59 1.69 9.29
C MET A 32 2.41 2.10 10.74
N TYR A 33 2.07 3.38 10.98
CA TYR A 33 1.81 3.89 12.31
C TYR A 33 0.69 3.10 13.01
N MET A 34 -0.45 2.90 12.37
CA MET A 34 -1.56 2.15 12.96
C MET A 34 -1.17 0.70 13.29
N ASP A 35 -0.50 0.00 12.38
CA ASP A 35 -0.15 -1.41 12.56
C ASP A 35 0.84 -1.65 13.70
N GLU A 36 1.77 -0.70 13.92
CA GLU A 36 2.71 -0.71 15.04
C GLU A 36 2.02 -0.61 16.41
N HIS A 37 0.85 0.03 16.46
CA HIS A 37 0.07 0.19 17.70
C HIS A 37 -0.93 -0.95 17.94
N ILE A 38 -1.07 -1.90 17.00
CA ILE A 38 -1.91 -3.08 17.17
C ILE A 38 -1.12 -4.17 17.88
N ARG A 39 -1.62 -4.60 19.05
CA ARG A 39 -0.98 -5.67 19.85
C ARG A 39 -0.73 -6.93 19.00
N PRO A 40 0.43 -7.60 19.14
CA PRO A 40 0.75 -8.79 18.36
C PRO A 40 -0.22 -9.97 18.54
N THR A 41 -0.93 -10.02 19.68
CA THR A 41 -1.92 -11.06 20.00
C THR A 41 -3.26 -10.88 19.31
N VAL A 42 -3.49 -9.75 18.63
CA VAL A 42 -4.74 -9.50 17.90
C VAL A 42 -4.83 -10.42 16.67
N PRO A 43 -5.94 -11.16 16.48
CA PRO A 43 -6.14 -11.99 15.31
C PRO A 43 -6.00 -11.21 14.00
N VAL A 44 -5.51 -11.87 12.95
CA VAL A 44 -5.24 -11.24 11.64
C VAL A 44 -6.50 -10.57 11.07
N GLU A 45 -7.66 -11.22 11.17
CA GLU A 45 -8.92 -10.64 10.68
C GLU A 45 -9.32 -9.37 11.42
N GLU A 46 -9.11 -9.34 12.74
CA GLU A 46 -9.40 -8.17 13.56
C GLU A 46 -8.40 -7.04 13.31
N ARG A 47 -7.11 -7.38 13.11
CA ARG A 47 -6.08 -6.43 12.67
C ARG A 47 -6.46 -5.78 11.34
N LEU A 48 -6.95 -6.54 10.37
CA LEU A 48 -7.43 -6.00 9.09
C LEU A 48 -8.61 -5.04 9.28
N ARG A 49 -9.57 -5.39 10.13
CA ARG A 49 -10.72 -4.51 10.44
C ARG A 49 -10.29 -3.21 11.12
N ILE A 50 -9.32 -3.26 12.03
CA ILE A 50 -8.77 -2.06 12.70
C ILE A 50 -8.11 -1.14 11.65
N LEU A 51 -7.26 -1.68 10.79
CA LEU A 51 -6.59 -0.91 9.74
C LEU A 51 -7.60 -0.29 8.76
N ALA A 52 -8.56 -1.08 8.27
CA ALA A 52 -9.59 -0.58 7.36
C ALA A 52 -10.47 0.51 8.00
N SER A 53 -10.87 0.33 9.26
CA SER A 53 -11.59 1.36 10.02
C SER A 53 -10.76 2.63 10.17
N GLY A 54 -9.46 2.50 10.38
CA GLY A 54 -8.52 3.62 10.44
C GLY A 54 -8.41 4.41 9.14
N LEU A 55 -8.38 3.72 7.99
CA LEU A 55 -8.40 4.33 6.65
C LEU A 55 -9.72 5.07 6.39
N TYR A 56 -10.85 4.45 6.72
CA TYR A 56 -12.17 5.04 6.53
C TYR A 56 -12.36 6.33 7.34
N ARG A 57 -11.94 6.32 8.62
CA ARG A 57 -12.03 7.50 9.51
C ARG A 57 -11.21 8.68 9.01
N ARG A 58 -10.10 8.40 8.30
CA ARG A 58 -9.23 9.41 7.68
C ARG A 58 -9.72 9.88 6.32
N ARG A 59 -10.79 9.27 5.79
CA ARG A 59 -11.41 9.60 4.50
C ARG A 59 -10.43 9.45 3.33
N PHE A 60 -9.52 8.48 3.41
CA PHE A 60 -8.65 8.13 2.28
C PHE A 60 -9.41 7.39 1.16
N PHE A 61 -10.52 6.74 1.49
CA PHE A 61 -11.37 5.99 0.57
C PHE A 61 -12.84 6.28 0.89
N ASP A 62 -13.71 6.12 -0.12
CA ASP A 62 -15.12 6.50 -0.02
C ASP A 62 -15.98 5.40 0.62
N CYS A 63 -15.52 4.14 0.55
CA CYS A 63 -16.25 3.00 1.10
C CYS A 63 -15.40 2.03 1.92
N GLY A 64 -16.09 1.22 2.73
CA GLY A 64 -15.45 0.24 3.62
C GLY A 64 -14.76 -0.90 2.87
N ASP A 65 -15.24 -1.25 1.68
CA ASP A 65 -14.68 -2.35 0.88
C ASP A 65 -13.30 -1.98 0.32
N GLU A 66 -13.15 -0.75 -0.19
CA GLU A 66 -11.85 -0.20 -0.61
C GLU A 66 -10.86 -0.13 0.56
N CYS A 67 -11.34 0.30 1.74
CA CYS A 67 -10.52 0.30 2.95
C CYS A 67 -10.04 -1.10 3.32
N MET A 68 -10.90 -2.11 3.21
CA MET A 68 -10.55 -3.51 3.49
C MET A 68 -9.56 -4.07 2.46
N GLU A 69 -9.72 -3.77 1.18
CA GLU A 69 -8.80 -4.21 0.14
C GLU A 69 -7.43 -3.52 0.28
N MET A 70 -7.40 -2.23 0.64
CA MET A 70 -6.14 -1.53 0.91
C MET A 70 -5.45 -2.08 2.17
N ALA A 71 -6.18 -2.37 3.24
CA ALA A 71 -5.62 -2.99 4.45
C ALA A 71 -5.02 -4.38 4.15
N ARG A 72 -5.70 -5.20 3.34
CA ARG A 72 -5.17 -6.50 2.87
C ARG A 72 -3.91 -6.32 2.02
N THR A 73 -3.94 -5.36 1.11
CA THR A 73 -2.80 -5.02 0.24
C THR A 73 -1.60 -4.61 1.09
N PHE A 74 -1.80 -3.75 2.07
CA PHE A 74 -0.76 -3.33 3.00
C PHE A 74 -0.14 -4.48 3.80
N VAL A 75 -0.94 -5.35 4.42
CA VAL A 75 -0.40 -6.51 5.15
C VAL A 75 0.43 -7.40 4.22
N ARG A 76 -0.03 -7.61 2.98
CA ARG A 76 0.71 -8.37 1.97
C ARG A 76 2.02 -7.67 1.57
N LEU A 77 2.02 -6.35 1.43
CA LEU A 77 3.22 -5.55 1.19
C LEU A 77 4.24 -5.70 2.33
N LYS A 78 3.78 -5.60 3.59
CA LYS A 78 4.65 -5.79 4.76
C LYS A 78 5.37 -7.14 4.70
N THR A 79 4.66 -8.22 4.38
CA THR A 79 5.28 -9.55 4.26
C THR A 79 6.25 -9.63 3.08
N LEU A 80 5.85 -9.15 1.89
CA LEU A 80 6.63 -9.32 0.67
C LEU A 80 7.87 -8.43 0.59
N TYR A 81 7.80 -7.20 1.11
CA TYR A 81 8.89 -6.22 1.09
C TYR A 81 9.57 -6.05 2.44
N ARG A 82 9.12 -6.80 3.46
CA ARG A 82 9.60 -6.69 4.84
C ARG A 82 9.55 -5.23 5.29
N LEU A 83 8.39 -4.59 5.15
CA LEU A 83 8.18 -3.21 5.58
C LEU A 83 8.12 -3.16 7.12
N ASP A 84 9.26 -3.38 7.74
CA ASP A 84 9.49 -3.43 9.20
C ASP A 84 10.18 -2.16 9.72
N SER A 85 10.42 -1.20 8.81
CA SER A 85 11.10 0.05 9.11
C SER A 85 10.71 1.11 8.09
N VAL A 86 10.71 2.37 8.55
CA VAL A 86 10.47 3.57 7.73
C VAL A 86 11.37 3.59 6.49
N LYS A 87 12.65 3.24 6.64
CA LYS A 87 13.61 3.17 5.51
C LYS A 87 13.16 2.22 4.41
N LYS A 88 12.63 1.04 4.75
CA LYS A 88 12.16 0.06 3.75
C LYS A 88 10.84 0.47 3.13
N MET A 89 9.97 1.15 3.88
CA MET A 89 8.75 1.76 3.35
C MET A 89 9.08 2.81 2.28
N TYR A 90 9.96 3.77 2.56
CA TYR A 90 10.36 4.75 1.55
C TYR A 90 11.10 4.13 0.36
N SER A 91 11.89 3.07 0.57
CA SER A 91 12.48 2.33 -0.55
C SER A 91 11.41 1.71 -1.46
N PHE A 92 10.34 1.16 -0.88
CA PHE A 92 9.20 0.66 -1.65
C PHE A 92 8.48 1.80 -2.39
N ILE A 93 8.20 2.91 -1.72
CA ILE A 93 7.54 4.09 -2.31
C ILE A 93 8.35 4.62 -3.50
N ASN A 94 9.67 4.74 -3.37
CA ASN A 94 10.52 5.23 -4.45
C ASN A 94 10.48 4.30 -5.67
N ASN A 95 10.51 2.98 -5.47
CA ASN A 95 10.37 2.02 -6.56
C ASN A 95 8.99 2.11 -7.23
N TYR A 96 7.93 2.31 -6.45
CA TYR A 96 6.59 2.53 -6.96
C TYR A 96 6.50 3.83 -7.78
N LYS A 97 7.07 4.94 -7.29
CA LYS A 97 7.13 6.22 -8.02
C LYS A 97 7.88 6.09 -9.35
N LEU A 98 9.02 5.38 -9.37
CA LEU A 98 9.75 5.07 -10.61
C LEU A 98 8.89 4.28 -11.60
N TYR A 99 8.20 3.25 -11.12
CA TYR A 99 7.28 2.47 -11.96
C TYR A 99 6.15 3.32 -12.56
N MET A 100 5.57 4.23 -11.78
CA MET A 100 4.52 5.13 -12.26
C MET A 100 5.05 6.10 -13.33
N LEU A 101 6.26 6.63 -13.15
CA LEU A 101 6.94 7.46 -14.15
C LEU A 101 7.18 6.69 -15.45
N ASP A 102 7.68 5.46 -15.37
CA ASP A 102 7.89 4.61 -16.54
C ASP A 102 6.57 4.32 -17.27
N LYS A 103 5.49 4.06 -16.53
CA LYS A 103 4.15 3.83 -17.10
C LYS A 103 3.59 5.06 -17.81
N GLN A 104 3.80 6.25 -17.26
CA GLN A 104 3.41 7.52 -17.90
C GLN A 104 4.19 7.76 -19.20
N ASN A 105 5.51 7.58 -19.16
CA ASN A 105 6.37 7.76 -20.34
C ASN A 105 6.02 6.81 -21.49
N VAL A 106 5.65 5.56 -21.20
CA VAL A 106 5.21 4.59 -22.22
C VAL A 106 3.83 4.96 -22.79
N GLY A 107 2.93 5.50 -21.96
CA GLY A 107 1.62 5.98 -22.41
C GLY A 107 1.71 7.21 -23.33
N GLU A 108 2.66 8.11 -23.07
CA GLU A 108 2.90 9.30 -23.89
C GLU A 108 3.62 9.00 -25.22
N GLN A 109 4.42 7.93 -25.30
CA GLN A 109 5.09 7.51 -26.54
C GLN A 109 4.16 6.81 -27.56
N HIS A 110 2.90 6.60 -27.22
CA HIS A 110 1.89 5.94 -28.06
C HIS A 110 0.67 6.82 -28.35
N LEU A 111 0.79 8.13 -28.11
CA LEU A 111 -0.13 9.19 -28.54
C LEU A 111 0.55 10.06 -29.61
#